data_AF-B1A1E3-F1
#
_entry.id   AF-B1A1E3-F1
#
_cell.length_a   1.000
_cell.length_b   1.000
_cell.length_c   1.000
_cell.angle_alpha   90.00
_cell.angle_beta   90.00
_cell.angle_gamma   90.00
#
_symmetry.space_group_name_H-M   'P 1'
#
loop_
_entity.id
_entity.type
_entity.pdbx_description
1 polymer ?
#
loop_
_entity_poly.entity_id
_entity_poly.type
_entity_poly.pdbx_seq_one_letter_code
_entity_poly.pdbx_strand_id
1 'polypeptide(L)'
;HSGYLNNSNNYVRVDTPALRSEEEREFWKNHLSKDFINELRAKEFEKHCQEIHSFLTNNYAYTEKQIQIPVLKLESTAKRDYTAYNSICDDMIKAFHLIEAHKGHAGSEYNKEAEQVISRFRSIIKEVDFKDKKALYNKKTSAYIVANIGMLSIWLNDFKVSLECMKYAQANAGKEIDSEKYKQLILSRSTKLKKLKASVIQ
;
A
#
# COMPACT_ATOMS: atom_id res chain seq x y z
N HIS A 1 -26.70 -29.58 -8.74
CA HIS A 1 -27.55 -28.46 -8.30
C HIS A 1 -26.62 -27.33 -7.88
N SER A 2 -26.82 -26.11 -8.39
CA SER A 2 -26.10 -24.91 -7.93
C SER A 2 -26.85 -24.27 -6.78
N GLY A 3 -26.15 -23.90 -5.71
CA GLY A 3 -26.70 -23.24 -4.52
C GLY A 3 -26.10 -21.86 -4.31
N TYR A 4 -26.83 -21.01 -3.59
CA TYR A 4 -26.40 -19.68 -3.18
C TYR A 4 -26.27 -19.66 -1.66
N LEU A 5 -25.13 -19.16 -1.15
CA LEU A 5 -24.89 -18.95 0.28
C LEU A 5 -25.00 -17.45 0.59
N ASN A 6 -25.83 -17.10 1.57
CA ASN A 6 -26.00 -15.73 2.04
C ASN A 6 -25.27 -15.54 3.37
N ASN A 7 -24.11 -14.89 3.34
CA ASN A 7 -23.34 -14.57 4.55
C ASN A 7 -23.05 -13.06 4.72
N SER A 8 -23.64 -12.21 3.85
CA SER A 8 -23.71 -10.73 3.89
C SER A 8 -23.69 -10.19 2.46
N ASN A 9 -24.84 -9.82 1.89
CA ASN A 9 -25.07 -9.12 0.59
C ASN A 9 -24.33 -9.58 -0.69
N ASN A 10 -23.38 -10.51 -0.64
CA ASN A 10 -22.59 -11.03 -1.75
C ASN A 10 -22.86 -12.53 -1.87
N TYR A 11 -23.45 -12.92 -2.99
CA TYR A 11 -23.74 -14.31 -3.31
C TYR A 11 -22.58 -14.89 -4.13
N VAL A 12 -21.79 -15.79 -3.54
CA VAL A 12 -20.76 -16.54 -4.27
C VAL A 12 -21.36 -17.85 -4.76
N ARG A 13 -21.37 -18.05 -6.08
CA ARG A 13 -21.79 -19.32 -6.68
C ARG A 13 -20.64 -20.31 -6.60
N VAL A 14 -20.91 -21.47 -6.01
CA VAL A 14 -19.96 -22.60 -5.98
C VAL A 14 -20.68 -23.83 -6.53
N ASP A 15 -20.03 -24.53 -7.47
CA ASP A 15 -20.60 -25.73 -8.07
C ASP A 15 -20.29 -26.95 -7.18
N THR A 16 -21.27 -27.84 -7.04
CA THR A 16 -21.11 -29.13 -6.34
C THR A 16 -20.21 -30.07 -7.16
N PRO A 17 -19.61 -31.11 -6.52
CA PRO A 17 -18.94 -32.18 -7.26
C PRO A 17 -19.83 -32.76 -8.36
N ALA A 18 -19.22 -33.26 -9.44
CA ALA A 18 -19.95 -33.89 -10.53
C ALA A 18 -20.49 -35.27 -10.09
N LEU A 19 -21.74 -35.30 -9.61
CA LEU A 19 -22.45 -36.52 -9.21
C LEU A 19 -23.11 -37.15 -10.44
N ARG A 20 -22.81 -38.42 -10.71
CA ARG A 20 -23.10 -39.12 -11.97
C ARG A 20 -24.36 -39.96 -11.90
N SER A 21 -24.77 -40.43 -10.72
CA SER A 21 -26.00 -41.22 -10.53
C SER A 21 -27.01 -40.56 -9.59
N GLU A 22 -28.20 -41.14 -9.48
CA GLU A 22 -29.23 -40.71 -8.54
C GLU A 22 -28.90 -41.15 -7.11
N GLU A 23 -28.35 -42.37 -6.93
CA GLU A 23 -27.88 -42.82 -5.61
C GLU A 23 -26.71 -41.98 -5.08
N GLU A 24 -25.78 -41.58 -5.96
CA GLU A 24 -24.68 -40.67 -5.59
C GLU A 24 -25.21 -39.30 -5.14
N ARG A 25 -26.29 -38.82 -5.78
CA ARG A 25 -26.94 -37.56 -5.41
C ARG A 25 -27.62 -37.64 -4.06
N GLU A 26 -28.32 -38.73 -3.80
CA GLU A 26 -29.01 -38.95 -2.53
C GLU A 26 -28.03 -39.15 -1.38
N PHE A 27 -26.98 -39.93 -1.60
CA PHE A 27 -25.89 -40.10 -0.64
C PHE A 27 -25.20 -38.77 -0.32
N TRP A 28 -24.82 -38.01 -1.35
CA TRP A 28 -24.18 -36.71 -1.15
C TRP A 28 -25.09 -35.75 -0.38
N LYS A 29 -26.38 -35.71 -0.74
CA LYS A 29 -27.36 -34.84 -0.08
C LYS A 29 -27.50 -35.18 1.40
N ASN A 30 -27.58 -36.46 1.74
CA ASN A 30 -27.86 -36.90 3.12
C ASN A 30 -26.61 -36.95 4.00
N HIS A 31 -25.42 -37.13 3.43
CA HIS A 31 -24.20 -37.41 4.20
C HIS A 31 -23.06 -36.42 4.01
N LEU A 32 -22.95 -35.73 2.87
CA LEU A 32 -21.77 -34.89 2.55
C LEU A 32 -22.11 -33.39 2.39
N SER A 33 -23.37 -33.07 2.12
CA SER A 33 -23.82 -31.70 1.81
C SER A 33 -23.58 -30.73 2.97
N LYS A 34 -23.78 -31.20 4.22
CA LYS A 34 -23.62 -30.37 5.42
C LYS A 34 -22.16 -29.99 5.65
N ASP A 35 -21.24 -30.93 5.50
CA ASP A 35 -19.81 -30.68 5.69
C ASP A 35 -19.25 -29.80 4.58
N PHE A 36 -19.69 -30.01 3.33
CA PHE A 36 -19.36 -29.14 2.20
C PHE A 36 -19.82 -27.69 2.43
N ILE A 37 -21.04 -27.48 2.93
CA ILE A 37 -21.55 -26.15 3.26
C ILE A 37 -20.74 -25.52 4.40
N ASN A 38 -20.37 -26.29 5.41
CA ASN A 38 -19.58 -25.80 6.55
C ASN A 38 -18.16 -25.42 6.13
N GLU A 39 -17.50 -26.22 5.29
CA GLU A 39 -16.16 -25.91 4.75
C GLU A 39 -16.18 -24.63 3.91
N LEU A 40 -17.22 -24.45 3.08
CA LEU A 40 -17.40 -23.21 2.31
C LEU A 40 -17.63 -21.99 3.20
N ARG A 41 -18.48 -22.12 4.22
CA ARG A 41 -18.72 -21.05 5.20
C ARG A 41 -17.43 -20.68 5.94
N ALA A 42 -16.62 -21.68 6.31
CA ALA A 42 -15.34 -21.45 6.97
C ALA A 42 -14.35 -20.71 6.06
N LYS A 43 -14.22 -21.11 4.79
CA LYS A 43 -13.35 -20.43 3.81
C LYS A 43 -13.76 -18.98 3.55
N GLU A 44 -15.04 -18.71 3.37
CA GLU A 44 -15.54 -17.34 3.17
C GLU A 44 -15.42 -16.51 4.46
N PHE A 45 -15.68 -17.10 5.63
CA PHE A 45 -15.44 -16.43 6.90
C PHE A 45 -13.96 -16.06 7.08
N GLU A 46 -13.05 -17.00 6.80
CA GLU A 46 -11.61 -16.76 6.85
C GLU A 46 -11.19 -15.66 5.87
N LYS A 47 -11.68 -15.70 4.64
CA LYS A 47 -11.44 -14.66 3.63
C LYS A 47 -11.94 -13.30 4.10
N HIS A 48 -13.16 -13.20 4.62
CA HIS A 48 -13.69 -11.95 5.14
C HIS A 48 -12.95 -11.48 6.40
N CYS A 49 -12.54 -12.38 7.28
CA CYS A 49 -11.68 -12.05 8.41
C CYS A 49 -10.33 -11.51 7.94
N GLN A 50 -9.73 -12.08 6.89
CA GLN A 50 -8.50 -11.57 6.27
C GLN A 50 -8.72 -10.21 5.59
N GLU A 51 -9.85 -10.00 4.92
CA GLU A 51 -10.23 -8.72 4.31
C GLU A 51 -10.43 -7.65 5.38
N ILE A 52 -11.17 -7.95 6.46
CA ILE A 52 -11.38 -7.07 7.61
C ILE A 52 -10.06 -6.83 8.35
N HIS A 53 -9.22 -7.84 8.52
CA HIS A 53 -7.92 -7.70 9.15
C HIS A 53 -6.98 -6.83 8.32
N SER A 54 -6.95 -7.03 7.00
CA SER A 54 -6.21 -6.19 6.06
C SER A 54 -6.77 -4.78 6.07
N PHE A 55 -8.09 -4.63 6.11
CA PHE A 55 -8.77 -3.36 6.23
C PHE A 55 -8.36 -2.63 7.51
N LEU A 56 -8.45 -3.26 8.68
CA LEU A 56 -8.05 -2.66 9.96
C LEU A 56 -6.55 -2.36 9.97
N THR A 57 -5.70 -3.27 9.52
CA THR A 57 -4.24 -3.09 9.44
C THR A 57 -3.85 -1.92 8.55
N ASN A 58 -4.56 -1.72 7.44
CA ASN A 58 -4.30 -0.63 6.50
C ASN A 58 -4.94 0.70 6.93
N ASN A 59 -6.07 0.68 7.65
CA ASN A 59 -6.88 1.88 7.96
C ASN A 59 -6.82 2.38 9.41
N TYR A 60 -6.52 1.55 10.40
CA TYR A 60 -6.41 1.99 11.82
C TYR A 60 -5.21 2.93 12.07
N ALA A 61 -4.39 3.08 11.05
CA ALA A 61 -3.29 4.02 10.90
C ALA A 61 -3.71 5.43 10.41
N TYR A 62 -5.00 5.77 10.47
CA TYR A 62 -5.52 7.07 10.04
C TYR A 62 -4.80 8.26 10.70
N THR A 63 -4.47 9.26 9.87
CA THR A 63 -3.96 10.56 10.30
C THR A 63 -4.78 11.65 9.60
N GLU A 64 -5.39 12.55 10.37
CA GLU A 64 -6.17 13.70 9.86
C GLU A 64 -5.30 14.77 9.20
N LYS A 65 -3.99 14.81 9.47
CA LYS A 65 -3.07 15.82 8.95
C LYS A 65 -2.22 15.25 7.83
N GLN A 66 -2.50 15.67 6.60
CA GLN A 66 -1.60 15.49 5.47
C GLN A 66 -0.51 16.56 5.54
N ILE A 67 0.74 16.13 5.73
CA ILE A 67 1.88 16.99 5.44
C ILE A 67 2.29 16.61 4.03
N GLN A 68 1.94 17.42 3.04
CA GLN A 68 2.35 17.19 1.66
C GLN A 68 3.74 17.77 1.45
N ILE A 69 4.64 16.94 0.92
CA ILE A 69 5.91 17.41 0.39
C ILE A 69 5.65 17.80 -1.06
N PRO A 70 6.12 18.97 -1.53
CA PRO A 70 5.99 19.34 -2.92
C PRO A 70 6.62 18.27 -3.83
N VAL A 71 5.87 17.81 -4.83
CA VAL A 71 6.43 17.03 -5.94
C VAL A 71 6.98 18.03 -6.95
N LEU A 72 8.31 18.10 -7.08
CA LEU A 72 8.96 19.04 -7.98
C LEU A 72 8.84 18.56 -9.43
N LYS A 73 8.29 19.38 -10.33
CA LYS A 73 8.46 19.23 -11.78
C LYS A 73 9.68 20.03 -12.21
N LEU A 74 10.57 19.41 -13.00
CA LEU A 74 11.80 20.05 -13.46
C LEU A 74 11.72 20.31 -14.96
N GLU A 75 12.09 21.50 -15.40
CA GLU A 75 12.17 21.80 -16.84
C GLU A 75 13.44 21.19 -17.44
N SER A 76 13.28 20.36 -18.48
CA SER A 76 14.39 19.88 -19.28
C SER A 76 15.06 21.04 -20.01
N THR A 77 16.38 21.00 -20.10
CA THR A 77 17.20 21.97 -20.83
C THR A 77 18.03 21.24 -21.88
N ALA A 78 18.65 21.97 -22.80
CA ALA A 78 19.57 21.38 -23.79
C ALA A 78 20.73 20.56 -23.19
N LYS A 79 21.07 20.81 -21.91
CA LYS A 79 22.17 20.12 -21.21
C LYS A 79 21.69 19.01 -20.27
N ARG A 80 20.39 18.96 -19.94
CA ARG A 80 19.84 18.08 -18.91
C ARG A 80 18.42 17.68 -19.25
N ASP A 81 18.19 16.39 -19.42
CA ASP A 81 16.87 15.84 -19.67
C ASP A 81 16.27 15.26 -18.38
N TYR A 82 15.11 15.79 -17.99
CA TYR A 82 14.34 15.37 -16.83
C TYR A 82 13.07 14.59 -17.19
N THR A 83 12.91 14.13 -18.43
CA THR A 83 11.69 13.45 -18.90
C THR A 83 11.37 12.21 -18.06
N ALA A 84 12.35 11.34 -17.82
CA ALA A 84 12.15 10.13 -17.01
C ALA A 84 11.75 10.46 -15.56
N TYR A 85 12.37 11.50 -14.98
CA TYR A 85 12.04 11.99 -13.66
C TYR A 85 10.62 12.54 -13.59
N ASN A 86 10.25 13.42 -14.53
CA ASN A 86 8.94 14.04 -14.58
C ASN A 86 7.83 13.00 -14.79
N SER A 87 8.09 11.92 -15.53
CA SER A 87 7.18 10.78 -15.65
C SER A 87 6.97 10.07 -14.32
N ILE A 88 8.04 9.86 -13.55
CA ILE A 88 7.92 9.24 -12.22
C ILE A 88 7.22 10.18 -11.24
N CYS A 89 7.39 11.49 -11.36
CA CYS A 89 6.60 12.47 -10.60
C CYS A 89 5.10 12.39 -10.92
N ASP A 90 4.72 12.17 -12.17
CA ASP A 90 3.31 11.97 -12.52
C ASP A 90 2.75 10.71 -11.88
N ASP A 91 3.51 9.62 -11.88
CA ASP A 91 3.09 8.37 -11.23
C ASP A 91 3.02 8.52 -9.71
N MET A 92 3.90 9.34 -9.12
CA MET A 92 3.86 9.68 -7.71
C MET A 92 2.65 10.52 -7.33
N ILE A 93 2.27 11.50 -8.16
CA ILE A 93 1.05 12.30 -7.96
C ILE A 93 -0.18 11.40 -8.06
N LYS A 94 -0.24 10.50 -9.04
CA LYS A 94 -1.33 9.50 -9.15
C LYS A 94 -1.43 8.63 -7.90
N ALA A 95 -0.30 8.11 -7.42
CA ALA A 95 -0.26 7.30 -6.21
C ALA A 95 -0.77 8.09 -5.00
N PHE A 96 -0.39 9.37 -4.83
CA PHE A 96 -0.94 10.22 -3.77
C PHE A 96 -2.45 10.48 -3.94
N HIS A 97 -2.93 10.76 -5.15
CA HIS A 97 -4.35 10.95 -5.41
C HIS A 97 -5.19 9.71 -5.08
N LEU A 98 -4.69 8.50 -5.32
CA LEU A 98 -5.35 7.27 -4.90
C LEU A 98 -5.49 7.21 -3.37
N ILE A 99 -4.44 7.58 -2.63
CA ILE A 99 -4.49 7.66 -1.16
C ILE A 99 -5.54 8.68 -0.72
N GLU A 100 -5.54 9.86 -1.33
CA GLU A 100 -6.45 10.96 -0.97
C GLU A 100 -7.91 10.62 -1.25
N ALA A 101 -8.20 10.09 -2.44
CA ALA A 101 -9.54 9.66 -2.84
C ALA A 101 -10.11 8.63 -1.87
N HIS A 102 -9.24 7.75 -1.37
CA HIS A 102 -9.62 6.73 -0.40
C HIS A 102 -9.36 7.15 1.05
N LYS A 103 -8.99 8.41 1.36
CA LYS A 103 -8.66 8.87 2.73
C LYS A 103 -7.69 7.94 3.48
N GLY A 104 -6.71 7.36 2.79
CA GLY A 104 -5.79 6.37 3.34
C GLY A 104 -6.26 4.91 3.24
N HIS A 105 -7.42 4.64 2.65
CA HIS A 105 -8.02 3.30 2.46
C HIS A 105 -7.57 2.68 1.15
N ALA A 106 -6.28 2.74 0.90
CA ALA A 106 -5.72 2.39 -0.38
C ALA A 106 -5.63 0.85 -0.50
N GLY A 107 -6.33 0.29 -1.48
CA GLY A 107 -6.43 -1.17 -1.68
C GLY A 107 -5.17 -1.78 -2.30
N SER A 108 -5.26 -3.07 -2.70
CA SER A 108 -4.12 -3.79 -3.28
C SER A 108 -3.54 -3.13 -4.54
N GLU A 109 -4.36 -2.40 -5.31
CA GLU A 109 -3.95 -1.65 -6.49
C GLU A 109 -3.00 -0.51 -6.14
N TYR A 110 -3.33 0.29 -5.10
CA TYR A 110 -2.43 1.32 -4.60
C TYR A 110 -1.10 0.72 -4.11
N ASN A 111 -1.15 -0.39 -3.38
CA ASN A 111 0.08 -1.02 -2.87
C ASN A 111 1.04 -1.35 -4.02
N LYS A 112 0.51 -1.91 -5.12
CA LYS A 112 1.29 -2.21 -6.32
C LYS A 112 1.83 -0.94 -7.00
N GLU A 113 1.00 0.07 -7.20
CA GLU A 113 1.43 1.32 -7.84
C GLU A 113 2.50 2.05 -7.01
N ALA A 114 2.30 2.17 -5.70
CA ALA A 114 3.24 2.81 -4.81
C ALA A 114 4.56 2.02 -4.72
N GLU A 115 4.53 0.69 -4.62
CA GLU A 115 5.74 -0.15 -4.67
C GLU A 115 6.51 0.05 -5.98
N GLN A 116 5.82 0.12 -7.12
CA GLN A 116 6.42 0.38 -8.42
C GLN A 116 7.06 1.78 -8.48
N VAL A 117 6.36 2.82 -8.01
CA VAL A 117 6.88 4.18 -7.93
C VAL A 117 8.12 4.22 -7.04
N ILE A 118 8.07 3.65 -5.84
CA ILE A 118 9.20 3.56 -4.90
C ILE A 118 10.38 2.83 -5.55
N SER A 119 10.13 1.73 -6.25
CA SER A 119 11.17 0.93 -6.92
C SER A 119 11.86 1.73 -8.05
N ARG A 120 11.09 2.31 -8.97
CA ARG A 120 11.60 3.17 -10.05
C ARG A 120 12.38 4.35 -9.49
N PHE A 121 11.90 4.91 -8.38
CA PHE A 121 12.56 6.00 -7.72
C PHE A 121 13.89 5.59 -7.07
N ARG A 122 13.93 4.46 -6.36
CA ARG A 122 15.17 3.91 -5.78
C ARG A 122 16.24 3.70 -6.84
N SER A 123 15.86 3.31 -8.06
CA SER A 123 16.78 3.21 -9.18
C SER A 123 17.36 4.57 -9.58
N ILE A 124 16.53 5.62 -9.67
CA ILE A 124 16.99 6.99 -9.92
C ILE A 124 17.96 7.47 -8.83
N ILE A 125 17.67 7.19 -7.56
CA ILE A 125 18.53 7.60 -6.42
C ILE A 125 19.94 7.03 -6.56
N LYS A 126 20.08 5.78 -7.01
CA LYS A 126 21.38 5.14 -7.22
C LYS A 126 22.20 5.83 -8.30
N GLU A 127 21.55 6.53 -9.21
CA GLU A 127 22.18 7.29 -10.30
C GLU A 127 22.50 8.73 -9.89
N VAL A 128 22.17 9.15 -8.66
CA VAL A 128 22.49 10.48 -8.18
C VAL A 128 23.84 10.52 -7.49
N ASP A 129 24.74 11.35 -7.99
CA ASP A 129 25.94 11.75 -7.26
C ASP A 129 25.65 12.99 -6.40
N PHE A 130 25.56 12.79 -5.07
CA PHE A 130 25.27 13.85 -4.11
C PHE A 130 26.44 14.78 -3.80
N LYS A 131 27.65 14.43 -4.25
CA LYS A 131 28.86 15.22 -4.08
C LYS A 131 29.16 16.04 -5.34
N ASP A 132 28.72 15.57 -6.50
CA ASP A 132 28.90 16.27 -7.77
C ASP A 132 27.80 17.31 -8.05
N LYS A 133 28.19 18.57 -8.20
CA LYS A 133 27.29 19.67 -8.61
C LYS A 133 26.82 19.52 -10.07
N LYS A 134 27.51 18.71 -10.89
CA LYS A 134 27.16 18.42 -12.29
C LYS A 134 26.20 17.22 -12.42
N ALA A 135 25.97 16.46 -11.34
CA ALA A 135 24.99 15.38 -11.33
C ALA A 135 23.63 15.85 -11.86
N LEU A 136 22.91 14.92 -12.51
CA LEU A 136 21.62 15.20 -13.13
C LEU A 136 20.65 15.85 -12.12
N TYR A 137 20.66 15.37 -10.89
CA TYR A 137 19.89 15.91 -9.77
C TYR A 137 20.81 16.50 -8.71
N ASN A 138 20.53 17.73 -8.28
CA ASN A 138 21.29 18.35 -7.20
C ASN A 138 20.82 17.84 -5.82
N LYS A 139 21.58 18.20 -4.77
CA LYS A 139 21.33 17.81 -3.38
C LYS A 139 19.93 18.18 -2.88
N LYS A 140 19.44 19.37 -3.22
CA LYS A 140 18.12 19.88 -2.78
C LYS A 140 17.00 19.10 -3.46
N THR A 141 17.03 18.97 -4.78
CA THR A 141 16.02 18.22 -5.54
C THR A 141 15.94 16.78 -5.04
N SER A 142 17.09 16.14 -4.84
CA SER A 142 17.17 14.76 -4.33
C SER A 142 16.57 14.60 -2.93
N ALA A 143 16.62 15.64 -2.09
CA ALA A 143 16.01 15.59 -0.78
C ALA A 143 14.48 15.59 -0.85
N TYR A 144 13.88 16.42 -1.71
CA TYR A 144 12.43 16.44 -1.92
C TYR A 144 11.91 15.11 -2.46
N ILE A 145 12.63 14.51 -3.41
CA ILE A 145 12.16 13.28 -4.04
C ILE A 145 12.20 12.11 -3.05
N VAL A 146 13.28 12.02 -2.26
CA VAL A 146 13.45 10.98 -1.24
C VAL A 146 12.40 11.15 -0.16
N ALA A 147 12.07 12.39 0.20
CA ALA A 147 11.04 12.64 1.18
C ALA A 147 9.64 12.20 0.68
N ASN A 148 9.31 12.42 -0.59
CA ASN A 148 8.05 11.93 -1.17
C ASN A 148 7.96 10.38 -1.21
N ILE A 149 9.05 9.68 -1.50
CA ILE A 149 9.13 8.21 -1.32
C ILE A 149 8.86 7.82 0.13
N GLY A 150 9.51 8.54 1.05
CA GLY A 150 9.35 8.31 2.47
C GLY A 150 7.89 8.40 2.87
N MET A 151 7.14 9.34 2.29
CA MET A 151 5.69 9.48 2.47
C MET A 151 4.90 8.30 1.92
N LEU A 152 5.11 7.87 0.68
CA LEU A 152 4.46 6.68 0.14
C LEU A 152 4.76 5.43 0.98
N SER A 153 5.99 5.30 1.48
CA SER A 153 6.41 4.17 2.34
C SER A 153 5.64 4.13 3.66
N ILE A 154 5.24 5.29 4.23
CA ILE A 154 4.37 5.34 5.42
C ILE A 154 3.03 4.67 5.13
N TRP A 155 2.46 4.97 3.98
CA TRP A 155 1.16 4.44 3.58
C TRP A 155 1.20 2.94 3.31
N LEU A 156 2.32 2.43 2.80
CA LEU A 156 2.60 0.99 2.66
C LEU A 156 3.01 0.29 3.96
N ASN A 157 3.03 1.00 5.08
CA ASN A 157 3.52 0.50 6.37
C ASN A 157 5.00 0.04 6.34
N ASP A 158 5.78 0.47 5.36
CA ASP A 158 7.24 0.30 5.32
C ASP A 158 7.91 1.44 6.09
N PHE A 159 7.77 1.38 7.42
CA PHE A 159 8.26 2.42 8.31
C PHE A 159 9.79 2.53 8.33
N LYS A 160 10.51 1.43 8.03
CA LYS A 160 11.97 1.43 7.98
C LYS A 160 12.45 2.32 6.84
N VAL A 161 11.95 2.07 5.65
CA VAL A 161 12.30 2.84 4.45
C VAL A 161 11.85 4.28 4.60
N SER A 162 10.68 4.51 5.19
CA SER A 162 10.21 5.86 5.48
C SER A 162 11.19 6.65 6.36
N LEU A 163 11.67 6.06 7.46
CA LEU A 163 12.63 6.69 8.36
C LEU A 163 13.98 6.97 7.69
N GLU A 164 14.50 6.02 6.91
CA GLU A 164 15.75 6.20 6.15
C GLU A 164 15.64 7.36 5.17
N CYS A 165 14.52 7.44 4.44
CA CYS A 165 14.22 8.52 3.51
C CYS A 165 14.11 9.88 4.23
N MET A 166 13.42 9.96 5.36
CA MET A 166 13.29 11.21 6.12
C MET A 166 14.63 11.69 6.69
N LYS A 167 15.46 10.77 7.19
CA LYS A 167 16.81 11.09 7.66
C LYS A 167 17.68 11.66 6.54
N TYR A 168 17.60 11.06 5.35
CA TYR A 168 18.27 11.56 4.17
C TYR A 168 17.74 12.96 3.79
N ALA A 169 16.43 13.15 3.71
CA ALA A 169 15.83 14.41 3.32
C ALA A 169 16.25 15.55 4.27
N GLN A 170 16.26 15.31 5.58
CA GLN A 170 16.69 16.27 6.60
C GLN A 170 18.15 16.72 6.40
N ALA A 171 19.06 15.79 6.12
CA ALA A 171 20.47 16.11 5.92
C ALA A 171 20.74 16.93 4.64
N ASN A 172 19.79 16.96 3.71
CA ASN A 172 20.01 17.44 2.35
C ASN A 172 19.09 18.60 1.91
N ALA A 173 17.88 18.75 2.48
CA ALA A 173 16.95 19.86 2.21
C ALA A 173 17.07 21.02 3.22
N GLY A 174 17.74 20.84 4.37
CA GLY A 174 17.75 21.85 5.43
C GLY A 174 16.40 21.97 6.15
N LYS A 175 16.02 23.18 6.60
CA LYS A 175 14.79 23.43 7.40
C LYS A 175 13.47 23.36 6.62
N GLU A 176 13.52 23.19 5.29
CA GLU A 176 12.32 23.22 4.44
C GLU A 176 11.46 21.94 4.53
N ILE A 177 12.02 20.84 5.05
CA ILE A 177 11.30 19.59 5.31
C ILE A 177 11.27 19.37 6.83
N ASP A 178 10.07 19.44 7.43
CA ASP A 178 9.87 19.23 8.87
C ASP A 178 9.96 17.74 9.24
N SER A 179 11.18 17.22 9.20
CA SER A 179 11.47 15.80 9.40
C SER A 179 11.12 15.28 10.80
N GLU A 180 11.13 16.14 11.81
CA GLU A 180 10.78 15.74 13.18
C GLU A 180 9.27 15.50 13.28
N LYS A 181 8.45 16.38 12.72
CA LYS A 181 7.00 16.17 12.62
C LYS A 181 6.66 14.90 11.85
N TYR A 182 7.39 14.60 10.76
CA TYR A 182 7.24 13.33 10.03
C TYR A 182 7.64 12.12 10.85
N LYS A 183 8.76 12.18 11.58
CA LYS A 183 9.22 11.09 12.45
C LYS A 183 8.21 10.76 13.53
N GLN A 184 7.61 11.76 14.17
CA GLN A 184 6.53 11.56 15.15
C GLN A 184 5.32 10.86 14.52
N LEU A 185 4.99 11.22 13.28
CA LEU A 185 3.91 10.62 12.50
C LEU A 185 4.19 9.13 12.20
N ILE A 186 5.41 8.81 11.77
CA ILE A 186 5.86 7.42 11.51
C ILE A 186 5.79 6.58 12.79
N LEU A 187 6.32 7.10 13.90
CA LEU A 187 6.35 6.39 15.19
C LEU A 187 4.94 6.17 15.75
N SER A 188 4.08 7.18 15.66
CA SER A 188 2.67 7.09 16.05
C SER A 188 1.95 6.00 15.26
N ARG A 189 2.11 5.98 13.93
CA ARG A 189 1.49 4.99 13.05
C ARG A 189 2.01 3.58 13.30
N SER A 190 3.33 3.42 13.43
CA SER A 190 3.97 2.14 13.77
C SER A 190 3.48 1.59 15.11
N THR A 191 3.31 2.44 16.13
CA THR A 191 2.82 2.06 17.46
C THR A 191 1.35 1.62 17.40
N LYS A 192 0.49 2.36 16.70
CA LYS A 192 -0.91 1.99 16.49
C LYS A 192 -1.03 0.63 15.79
N LEU A 193 -0.23 0.40 14.75
CA LEU A 193 -0.21 -0.87 14.01
C LEU A 193 0.26 -2.03 14.91
N LYS A 194 1.28 -1.83 15.74
CA LYS A 194 1.74 -2.84 16.70
C LYS A 194 0.65 -3.19 17.72
N LYS A 195 -0.05 -2.20 18.26
CA LYS A 195 -1.16 -2.42 19.21
C LYS A 195 -2.30 -3.22 18.57
N LEU A 196 -2.68 -2.88 17.34
CA LEU A 196 -3.70 -3.62 16.59
C LEU A 196 -3.28 -5.09 16.39
N LYS A 197 -2.06 -5.33 15.90
CA LYS A 197 -1.55 -6.69 15.71
C LYS A 197 -1.57 -7.49 17.01
N ALA A 198 -1.20 -6.86 18.13
CA ALA A 198 -1.25 -7.50 19.44
C ALA A 198 -2.68 -7.81 19.91
N SER A 199 -3.67 -6.97 19.58
CA SER A 199 -5.08 -7.21 19.95
C SER A 199 -5.79 -8.27 19.10
N VAL A 200 -5.25 -8.62 17.92
CA VAL A 200 -5.83 -9.64 17.04
C VAL A 200 -5.30 -11.05 17.35
N ILE A 201 -4.18 -11.17 18.05
CA ILE A 201 -3.56 -12.47 18.42
C ILE A 201 -4.17 -13.05 19.72
N GLN A 202 -5.12 -12.35 20.35
CA GLN A 202 -5.87 -12.82 21.52
C GLN A 202 -7.18 -13.52 21.12
#